data_AF-A0A920SEJ9-F1
#
_entry.id   AF-A0A920SEJ9-F1
#
_cell.length_a   1.000
_cell.length_b   1.000
_cell.length_c   1.000
_cell.angle_alpha   90.00
_cell.angle_beta   90.00
_cell.angle_gamma   90.00
#
_symmetry.space_group_name_H-M   'P 1'
#
loop_
_entity.id
_entity.type
_entity.pdbx_description
1 polymer ?
#
loop_
_entity_poly.entity_id
_entity_poly.type
_entity_poly.pdbx_seq_one_letter_code
_entity_poly.pdbx_strand_id
1 'polypeptide(L)'
;MVERNFYEVVSHHDSTGIPPLPYAGRPWKLSRTPAVKGMPAPLMGQHNSLILENMLGKTSEEVKALEESGIIGYGPTTPRPVQRPPMDEQIRQGRMQRFESDFEEQSNGRFQRRLISVKFVKIKPRMNFPQPQLL
;
A
#
# COMPACT_ATOMS: atom_id res chain seq x y z
N MET A 1 -11.45 14.34 -2.70
CA MET A 1 -10.91 13.13 -2.02
C MET A 1 -9.70 13.46 -1.15
N VAL A 2 -8.76 14.29 -1.61
CA VAL A 2 -7.60 14.75 -0.84
C VAL A 2 -8.01 15.51 0.43
N GLU A 3 -8.88 16.52 0.29
CA GLU A 3 -9.33 17.39 1.40
C GLU A 3 -9.94 16.62 2.58
N ARG A 4 -10.74 15.57 2.29
CA ARG A 4 -11.38 14.73 3.32
C ARG A 4 -10.46 13.64 3.89
N ASN A 5 -9.20 13.62 3.50
CA ASN A 5 -8.21 12.57 3.82
C ASN A 5 -8.78 11.17 3.57
N PHE A 6 -9.26 10.94 2.34
CA PHE A 6 -9.94 9.68 1.98
C PHE A 6 -8.97 8.52 1.81
N TYR A 7 -7.76 8.77 1.32
CA TYR A 7 -6.75 7.72 1.16
C TYR A 7 -5.74 7.81 2.30
N GLU A 8 -5.56 6.72 3.02
CA GLU A 8 -4.58 6.59 4.09
C GLU A 8 -3.42 5.73 3.59
N VAL A 9 -2.19 6.21 3.75
CA VAL A 9 -1.00 5.41 3.43
C VAL A 9 -0.73 4.48 4.60
N VAL A 10 -0.74 3.17 4.33
CA VAL A 10 -0.51 2.13 5.33
C VAL A 10 0.72 1.35 4.92
N SER A 11 1.60 1.08 5.90
CA SER A 11 2.77 0.23 5.71
C SER A 11 2.40 -1.24 5.76
N HIS A 12 3.34 -2.09 5.32
CA HIS A 12 3.23 -3.53 5.37
C HIS A 12 4.36 -4.10 6.19
N HIS A 13 4.23 -5.37 6.59
CA HIS A 13 5.32 -6.06 7.24
C HIS A 13 6.51 -6.22 6.28
N ASP A 14 7.73 -5.97 6.76
CA ASP A 14 8.95 -5.91 5.95
C ASP A 14 9.17 -7.19 5.12
N SER A 15 8.81 -8.35 5.67
CA SER A 15 8.94 -9.66 4.98
C SER A 15 8.11 -9.78 3.70
N THR A 16 7.11 -8.93 3.50
CA THR A 16 6.27 -8.96 2.28
C THR A 16 6.93 -8.27 1.10
N GLY A 17 7.92 -7.40 1.35
CA GLY A 17 8.52 -6.53 0.32
C GLY A 17 7.55 -5.51 -0.29
N ILE A 18 6.33 -5.39 0.24
CA ILE A 18 5.32 -4.45 -0.25
C ILE A 18 5.64 -3.06 0.32
N PRO A 19 5.81 -2.03 -0.52
CA PRO A 19 6.01 -0.67 -0.03
C PRO A 19 4.71 -0.12 0.58
N PRO A 20 4.74 0.99 1.33
CA PRO A 20 3.52 1.62 1.81
C PRO A 20 2.58 1.98 0.65
N LEU A 21 1.32 1.54 0.74
CA LEU A 21 0.32 1.76 -0.30
C LEU A 21 -0.84 2.63 0.20
N PRO A 22 -1.46 3.44 -0.68
CA PRO A 22 -2.66 4.19 -0.35
C PRO A 22 -3.88 3.27 -0.34
N TYR A 23 -4.54 3.16 0.80
CA TYR A 23 -5.81 2.44 0.95
C TYR A 23 -6.97 3.41 1.09
N ALA A 24 -8.12 3.04 0.55
CA ALA A 24 -9.35 3.76 0.82
C ALA A 24 -9.65 3.67 2.33
N GLY A 25 -9.67 4.84 2.97
CA GLY A 25 -10.07 5.01 4.36
C GLY A 25 -11.59 4.92 4.51
N ARG A 26 -12.08 5.40 5.65
CA ARG A 26 -13.48 5.21 6.05
C ARG A 26 -14.33 6.19 5.25
N PRO A 27 -15.45 5.74 4.65
CA PRO A 27 -16.32 6.64 3.89
C PRO A 27 -17.00 7.72 4.76
N TRP A 28 -17.05 7.50 6.08
CA TRP A 28 -17.67 8.41 7.05
C TRP A 28 -16.64 8.91 8.09
N LYS A 29 -16.88 10.09 8.66
CA LYS A 29 -16.13 10.63 9.81
C LYS A 29 -17.08 10.73 11.01
N LEU A 30 -16.69 10.13 12.13
CA LEU A 30 -17.45 10.17 13.38
C LEU A 30 -16.77 11.14 14.34
N SER A 31 -17.50 12.15 14.82
CA SER A 31 -16.95 13.21 15.65
C SER A 31 -16.59 12.75 17.07
N ARG A 32 -17.35 11.80 17.62
CA ARG A 32 -17.15 11.28 18.99
C ARG A 32 -16.27 10.03 19.06
N THR A 33 -16.22 9.27 17.97
CA THR A 33 -15.48 8.01 17.87
C THR A 33 -14.67 7.98 16.58
N PRO A 34 -13.68 8.88 16.44
CA PRO A 34 -12.87 8.93 15.23
C PRO A 34 -12.21 7.58 14.98
N ALA A 35 -12.08 7.21 13.71
CA ALA A 35 -11.46 5.96 13.33
C ALA A 35 -9.98 5.93 13.76
N VAL A 36 -9.55 4.81 14.32
CA VAL A 36 -8.14 4.52 14.59
C VAL A 36 -7.34 4.54 13.29
N LYS A 37 -6.07 4.95 13.35
CA LYS A 37 -5.20 4.94 12.16
C LYS A 37 -5.08 3.52 11.60
N GLY A 38 -5.08 3.38 10.27
CA GLY A 38 -4.81 2.08 9.63
C GLY A 38 -3.46 1.52 10.05
N MET A 39 -3.42 0.22 10.32
CA MET A 39 -2.21 -0.53 10.64
C MET A 39 -1.97 -1.59 9.56
N PRO A 40 -0.73 -2.10 9.42
CA PRO A 40 -0.45 -3.23 8.55
C PRO A 40 -1.41 -4.39 8.80
N ALA A 41 -1.82 -5.07 7.74
CA ALA A 41 -2.53 -6.33 7.87
C ALA A 41 -1.62 -7.35 8.59
N PRO A 42 -2.17 -8.19 9.49
CA PRO A 42 -1.37 -9.17 10.20
C PRO A 42 -0.88 -10.27 9.26
N LEU A 43 0.27 -10.86 9.60
CA LEU A 43 0.72 -12.10 8.97
C LEU A 43 -0.15 -13.29 9.41
N MET A 44 -0.11 -14.37 8.63
CA MET A 44 -0.72 -15.64 9.01
C MET A 44 -0.19 -16.08 10.37
N GLY A 45 -1.08 -16.37 11.31
CA GLY A 45 -0.71 -16.83 12.65
C GLY A 45 -0.04 -15.80 13.56
N GLN A 46 0.15 -14.54 13.14
CA GLN A 46 0.91 -13.52 13.92
C GLN A 46 0.42 -13.38 15.38
N HIS A 47 -0.86 -13.60 15.62
CA HIS A 47 -1.48 -13.46 16.95
C HIS A 47 -1.82 -14.79 17.62
N ASN A 48 -1.29 -15.92 17.16
CA ASN A 48 -1.60 -17.23 17.73
C ASN A 48 -1.26 -17.28 19.24
N SER A 49 -0.03 -16.99 19.64
CA SER A 49 0.35 -16.98 21.06
C SER A 49 -0.41 -15.91 21.86
N LEU A 50 -0.65 -14.73 21.27
CA LEU A 50 -1.43 -13.68 21.94
C LEU A 50 -2.84 -14.18 22.29
N ILE A 51 -3.52 -14.86 21.39
CA ILE A 51 -4.89 -15.32 21.62
C ILE A 51 -4.90 -16.62 22.43
N LEU A 52 -4.16 -17.63 21.97
CA LEU A 52 -4.24 -18.98 22.54
C LEU A 52 -3.59 -19.07 23.92
N GLU A 53 -2.41 -18.46 24.10
CA GLU A 53 -1.70 -18.49 25.38
C GLU A 53 -2.20 -17.37 26.29
N ASN A 54 -2.08 -16.10 25.86
CA ASN A 54 -2.31 -14.99 26.78
C ASN A 54 -3.79 -14.73 27.09
N MET A 55 -4.71 -15.01 26.16
CA MET A 55 -6.15 -14.75 26.38
C MET A 55 -6.94 -16.00 26.76
N LEU A 56 -6.58 -17.15 26.18
CA LEU A 56 -7.30 -18.41 26.38
C LEU A 56 -6.60 -19.37 27.36
N GLY A 57 -5.39 -19.03 27.82
CA GLY A 57 -4.70 -19.76 28.88
C GLY A 57 -4.15 -21.13 28.46
N LYS A 58 -3.94 -21.36 27.15
CA LYS A 58 -3.27 -22.58 26.69
C LYS A 58 -1.80 -22.59 27.09
N THR A 59 -1.28 -23.77 27.41
CA THR A 59 0.16 -23.93 27.61
C THR A 59 0.88 -23.91 26.26
N SER A 60 2.18 -23.58 26.28
CA SER A 60 3.00 -23.61 25.07
C SER A 60 3.05 -25.00 24.43
N GLU A 61 2.95 -26.07 25.23
CA GLU A 61 2.88 -27.46 24.74
C GLU A 61 1.57 -27.74 23.98
N GLU A 62 0.44 -27.26 24.49
CA GLU A 62 -0.85 -27.41 23.81
C GLU A 62 -0.86 -26.64 22.49
N VAL A 63 -0.33 -25.41 22.47
CA VAL A 63 -0.22 -24.61 21.23
C VAL A 63 0.70 -25.28 20.22
N LYS A 64 1.82 -25.82 20.68
CA LYS A 64 2.73 -26.59 19.84
C LYS A 64 2.07 -27.83 19.24
N ALA A 65 1.27 -28.56 20.01
CA ALA A 65 0.52 -29.71 19.49
C ALA A 65 -0.51 -29.31 18.41
N LEU A 66 -1.13 -28.13 18.54
CA LEU A 66 -2.02 -27.59 17.50
C LEU A 66 -1.25 -27.22 16.22
N GLU A 67 -0.03 -26.70 16.36
CA GLU A 67 0.82 -26.39 15.20
C GLU A 67 1.30 -27.67 14.50
N GLU A 68 1.80 -28.64 15.26
CA GLU A 68 2.31 -29.92 14.73
C GLU A 68 1.21 -30.75 14.04
N SER A 69 -0.02 -30.68 14.54
CA SER A 69 -1.19 -31.30 13.91
C SER A 69 -1.75 -30.52 12.71
N GLY A 70 -1.19 -29.33 12.41
CA GLY A 70 -1.60 -28.49 11.30
C GLY A 70 -2.94 -27.77 11.52
N ILE A 71 -3.43 -27.70 12.75
CA ILE A 71 -4.66 -26.96 13.12
C ILE A 71 -4.40 -25.44 13.08
N ILE A 72 -3.20 -25.02 13.50
CA ILE A 72 -2.71 -23.65 13.36
C ILE A 72 -1.40 -23.63 12.57
N GLY A 73 -0.98 -22.45 12.12
CA GLY A 73 0.32 -22.28 11.48
C GLY A 73 0.62 -20.83 11.13
N TYR A 74 1.83 -20.61 10.64
CA TYR A 74 2.38 -19.28 10.31
C TYR A 74 2.61 -19.08 8.80
N GLY A 75 2.21 -20.06 8.00
CA GLY A 75 2.31 -20.03 6.55
C GLY A 75 1.71 -21.30 5.93
N PRO A 76 1.49 -21.33 4.60
CA PRO A 76 0.99 -22.51 3.92
C PRO A 76 2.03 -23.64 3.95
N THR A 77 1.64 -24.84 4.39
CA THR A 77 2.50 -26.03 4.43
C THR A 77 2.92 -26.52 3.05
N THR A 78 2.07 -26.29 2.03
CA THR A 78 2.34 -26.66 0.64
C THR A 78 2.00 -25.49 -0.27
N PRO A 79 2.90 -24.50 -0.39
CA PRO A 79 2.66 -23.37 -1.27
C PRO A 79 2.62 -23.86 -2.72
N ARG A 80 1.52 -23.56 -3.42
CA ARG A 80 1.45 -23.74 -4.86
C ARG A 80 1.83 -22.43 -5.54
N PRO A 81 2.67 -22.47 -6.60
CA PRO A 81 2.95 -21.27 -7.36
C PRO A 81 1.65 -20.73 -7.98
N VAL A 82 1.57 -19.40 -8.10
CA VAL A 82 0.44 -18.76 -8.78
C VAL A 82 0.39 -19.24 -10.23
N GLN A 83 -0.67 -19.95 -10.59
CA GLN A 83 -0.89 -20.40 -11.96
C GLN A 83 -1.59 -19.29 -12.74
N ARG A 84 -0.81 -18.32 -13.24
CA ARG A 84 -1.31 -17.28 -14.15
C ARG A 84 -1.00 -17.71 -15.59
N PRO A 85 -2.01 -18.05 -16.41
CA PRO A 85 -1.81 -18.28 -17.83
C PRO A 85 -1.21 -17.05 -18.52
N PRO A 86 -0.51 -17.20 -19.66
CA PRO A 86 -0.06 -16.05 -20.44
C PRO A 86 -1.24 -15.18 -20.89
N MET A 87 -0.99 -13.89 -21.14
CA MET A 87 -2.05 -12.89 -21.32
C MET A 87 -2.98 -13.20 -22.53
N ASP A 88 -2.41 -13.69 -23.63
CA ASP A 88 -3.18 -14.10 -24.82
C ASP A 88 -4.14 -15.26 -24.50
N GLU A 89 -3.69 -16.20 -23.68
CA GLU A 89 -4.51 -17.32 -23.24
C GLU A 89 -5.61 -16.87 -22.29
N GLN A 90 -5.35 -15.85 -21.45
CA GLN A 90 -6.39 -15.22 -20.63
C GLN A 90 -7.47 -14.53 -21.49
N ILE A 91 -7.08 -13.90 -22.61
CA ILE A 91 -8.05 -13.35 -23.58
C ILE A 91 -8.86 -14.47 -24.22
N ARG A 92 -8.18 -15.51 -24.72
CA ARG A 92 -8.83 -16.67 -25.36
C ARG A 92 -9.85 -17.34 -24.43
N GLN A 93 -9.54 -17.42 -23.14
CA GLN A 93 -10.41 -17.96 -22.10
C GLN A 93 -11.51 -16.99 -21.64
N GLY A 94 -11.54 -15.76 -22.14
CA GLY A 94 -12.51 -14.72 -21.75
C GLY A 94 -12.29 -14.15 -20.34
N ARG A 95 -11.13 -14.39 -19.72
CA ARG A 95 -10.75 -13.80 -18.43
C ARG A 95 -10.36 -12.33 -18.55
N MET A 96 -9.98 -11.91 -19.75
CA MET A 96 -9.62 -10.54 -20.09
C MET A 96 -10.17 -10.21 -21.47
N GLN A 97 -10.63 -8.97 -21.68
CA GLN A 97 -11.11 -8.56 -23.00
C GLN A 97 -9.96 -8.19 -23.94
N ARG A 98 -8.95 -7.47 -23.42
CA ARG A 98 -7.74 -7.02 -24.13
C ARG A 98 -6.68 -6.57 -23.12
N PHE A 99 -5.41 -6.54 -23.53
CA PHE A 99 -4.34 -5.86 -22.80
C PHE A 99 -3.63 -4.86 -23.71
N GLU A 100 -3.05 -3.82 -23.12
CA GLU A 100 -2.19 -2.85 -23.79
C GLU A 100 -0.75 -3.10 -23.34
N SER A 101 0.17 -3.35 -24.27
CA SER A 101 1.59 -3.59 -23.95
C SER A 101 2.38 -2.30 -23.73
N ASP A 102 1.85 -1.17 -24.20
CA ASP A 102 2.46 0.17 -24.19
C ASP A 102 1.93 1.07 -23.08
N PHE A 103 1.17 0.52 -22.12
CA PHE A 103 0.48 1.31 -21.10
C PHE A 103 1.43 2.21 -20.28
N GLU A 104 2.61 1.70 -19.91
CA GLU A 104 3.59 2.47 -19.13
C GLU A 104 4.15 3.66 -19.92
N GLU A 105 4.47 3.46 -21.20
CA GLU A 105 4.93 4.52 -22.10
C GLU A 105 3.84 5.59 -22.29
N GLN A 106 2.58 5.14 -22.47
CA GLN A 106 1.43 6.02 -22.60
C GLN A 106 1.22 6.87 -21.33
N SER A 107 1.31 6.26 -20.16
CA SER A 107 1.17 6.93 -18.86
C SER A 107 2.26 7.97 -18.67
N ASN A 108 3.53 7.57 -18.80
CA ASN A 108 4.68 8.44 -18.63
C ASN A 108 4.69 9.59 -19.63
N GLY A 109 4.36 9.32 -20.90
CA GLY A 109 4.27 10.33 -21.96
C GLY A 109 3.14 11.34 -21.76
N ARG A 110 2.05 10.98 -21.07
CA ARG A 110 0.96 11.92 -20.72
C ARG A 110 1.31 12.76 -19.49
N PHE A 111 1.98 12.19 -18.48
CA PHE A 111 2.42 12.95 -17.30
C PHE A 111 3.48 14.01 -17.66
N GLN A 112 4.44 13.68 -18.52
CA GLN A 112 5.44 14.65 -18.96
C GLN A 112 4.85 15.77 -19.83
N ARG A 113 3.90 15.46 -20.73
CA ARG A 113 3.19 16.48 -21.53
C ARG A 113 2.39 17.48 -20.68
N ARG A 114 1.88 17.06 -19.52
CA ARG A 114 1.20 17.97 -18.56
C ARG A 114 2.17 18.81 -17.74
N LEU A 115 3.36 18.30 -17.42
CA LEU A 115 4.40 19.07 -16.72
C LEU A 115 4.96 20.22 -17.57
N ILE A 116 5.02 20.05 -18.89
CA ILE A 116 5.55 21.08 -19.81
C ILE A 116 4.57 22.27 -19.98
N SER A 117 3.29 22.10 -19.65
CA SER A 117 2.29 23.18 -19.71
C SER A 117 2.26 24.07 -18.46
N VAL A 118 2.82 23.62 -17.34
CA VAL A 118 3.06 24.46 -16.15
C VAL A 118 4.51 24.93 -16.17
N LYS A 119 4.84 25.83 -17.11
CA LYS A 119 6.11 26.58 -17.04
C LYS A 119 6.09 27.39 -15.75
N PHE A 120 6.84 26.94 -14.76
CA PHE A 120 7.28 27.74 -13.62
C PHE A 120 7.80 29.10 -14.13
N VAL A 121 7.07 30.17 -13.84
CA VAL A 121 7.64 31.52 -13.84
C VAL A 121 8.70 31.53 -12.75
N LYS A 122 9.96 31.43 -13.16
CA LYS A 122 11.12 31.55 -12.28
C LYS A 122 11.21 33.02 -11.85
N ILE A 123 10.54 33.38 -10.76
CA ILE A 123 10.71 34.68 -10.13
C ILE A 123 12.14 34.74 -9.59
N LYS A 124 13.02 35.49 -10.25
CA LYS A 124 14.36 35.82 -9.72
C LYS A 124 14.17 36.72 -8.48
N PRO A 125 14.86 36.47 -7.36
CA PRO A 125 14.87 37.40 -6.24
C PRO A 125 15.60 38.68 -6.67
N ARG A 126 14.97 39.84 -6.40
CA ARG A 126 15.53 41.19 -6.58
C ARG A 126 16.85 41.29 -5.79
N MET A 127 17.94 41.56 -6.50
CA MET A 127 19.22 41.94 -5.92
C MET A 127 19.14 43.42 -5.53
N ASN A 128 19.31 43.73 -4.23
CA ASN A 128 19.36 45.10 -3.71
C ASN A 128 20.61 45.80 -4.25
N PHE A 129 20.43 46.95 -4.91
CA PHE A 129 21.50 47.91 -5.18
C PHE A 129 21.39 49.06 -4.17
N PRO A 130 22.48 49.43 -3.46
CA PRO A 130 22.48 50.60 -2.61
C PRO A 130 22.50 51.89 -3.45
N GLN A 131 21.65 52.85 -3.12
CA GLN A 131 21.64 54.19 -3.72
C GLN A 131 22.74 55.06 -3.08
N PRO A 132 23.44 55.91 -3.85
CA PRO A 132 24.52 56.75 -3.33
C PRO A 132 23.96 57.94 -2.54
N GLN A 133 24.58 58.24 -1.39
CA GLN A 133 24.37 59.52 -0.70
C GLN A 133 25.20 60.58 -1.43
N LEU A 134 24.53 61.53 -2.08
CA LEU A 134 25.14 62.83 -2.40
C LEU A 134 25.07 63.69 -1.13
N LEU A 135 26.17 64.43 -0.92
CA LEU A 135 26.42 65.43 0.14
C LEU A 135 25.24 66.36 0.45
#